data_AF-A0A1F9KBP0-F1
#
_entry.id   AF-A0A1F9KBP0-F1
#
_cell.length_a   1.000
_cell.length_b   1.000
_cell.length_c   1.000
_cell.angle_alpha   90.00
_cell.angle_beta   90.00
_cell.angle_gamma   90.00
#
_symmetry.space_group_name_H-M   'P 1'
#
loop_
_entity.id
_entity.type
_entity.pdbx_description
1 polymer ?
#
loop_
_entity_poly.entity_id
_entity_poly.type
_entity_poly.pdbx_seq_one_letter_code
_entity_poly.pdbx_strand_id
1 'polypeptide(L)'
;MSALAVKGRIWKFGDSIDSGNIDGVMSGVDPEFKNKVKPGDILIAGKFFGMGASDEHAPRSLKEAGIAGVVAESISNIFLRTLINIGVPAMECGGIAAAVSEGDEIEVDYVAGSVRNLRSGQTLRGDTLPDFALQILAKGGLMPYLKNGGQLK
;
A
#
# COMPACT_ATOMS: atom_id res chain seq x y z
N MET A 1 -2.72 -5.64 18.02
CA MET A 1 -2.34 -4.96 16.76
C MET A 1 -3.18 -3.69 16.66
N SER A 2 -2.58 -2.58 16.21
CA SER A 2 -3.31 -1.34 15.89
C SER A 2 -4.45 -1.62 14.90
N ALA A 3 -5.50 -0.79 14.88
CA ALA A 3 -6.64 -0.94 13.96
C ALA A 3 -6.22 -0.85 12.47
N LEU A 4 -5.05 -0.27 12.19
CA LEU A 4 -4.44 -0.20 10.87
C LEU A 4 -3.06 -0.88 10.87
N ALA A 5 -2.93 -1.98 11.59
CA ALA A 5 -1.76 -2.86 11.43
C ALA A 5 -2.14 -4.09 10.61
N VAL A 6 -1.29 -4.43 9.65
CA VAL A 6 -1.44 -5.60 8.77
C VAL A 6 -0.23 -6.50 8.88
N LYS A 7 -0.45 -7.80 8.77
CA LYS A 7 0.60 -8.81 8.65
C LYS A 7 0.34 -9.60 7.38
N GLY A 8 1.35 -9.75 6.53
CA GLY A 8 1.20 -10.44 5.27
C GLY A 8 2.51 -10.83 4.61
N ARG A 9 2.42 -11.76 3.68
CA ARG A 9 3.49 -12.09 2.73
C ARG A 9 3.65 -10.95 1.74
N ILE A 10 4.90 -10.64 1.38
CA ILE A 10 5.19 -9.55 0.46
C ILE A 10 5.39 -10.00 -0.99
N TRP A 11 5.06 -9.08 -1.90
CA TRP A 11 5.45 -9.08 -3.30
C TRP A 11 6.28 -7.86 -3.60
N LYS A 12 7.41 -8.01 -4.30
CA LYS A 12 8.40 -6.94 -4.43
C LYS A 12 8.56 -6.51 -5.89
N PHE A 13 8.34 -5.23 -6.13
CA PHE A 13 8.50 -4.58 -7.41
C PHE A 13 9.60 -3.52 -7.35
N GLY A 14 10.16 -3.20 -8.53
CA GLY A 14 11.25 -2.23 -8.67
C GLY A 14 10.79 -0.77 -8.62
N ASP A 15 11.64 0.09 -9.15
CA ASP A 15 11.38 1.53 -9.29
C ASP A 15 10.45 1.82 -10.49
N SER A 16 9.86 3.02 -10.49
CA SER A 16 9.13 3.62 -11.61
C SER A 16 7.96 2.79 -12.13
N ILE A 17 7.29 2.07 -11.23
CA ILE A 17 6.05 1.34 -11.55
C ILE A 17 4.92 2.38 -11.67
N ASP A 18 4.47 2.62 -12.89
CA ASP A 18 3.42 3.59 -13.18
C ASP A 18 2.01 2.99 -13.07
N SER A 19 0.98 3.82 -13.18
CA SER A 19 -0.42 3.37 -13.10
C SER A 19 -0.78 2.39 -14.22
N GLY A 20 -0.17 2.47 -15.39
CA GLY A 20 -0.39 1.53 -16.49
C GLY A 20 0.20 0.15 -16.19
N ASN A 21 1.33 0.09 -15.49
CA ASN A 21 1.89 -1.16 -14.98
C ASN A 21 1.00 -1.82 -13.94
N ILE A 22 0.42 -1.00 -13.06
CA ILE A 22 -0.44 -1.44 -11.95
C ILE A 22 -1.84 -1.82 -12.45
N ASP A 23 -2.32 -1.21 -13.54
CA ASP A 23 -3.64 -1.50 -14.05
C ASP A 23 -3.81 -2.99 -14.43
N GLY A 24 -4.97 -3.55 -14.09
CA GLY A 24 -5.20 -5.00 -14.12
C GLY A 24 -4.38 -5.79 -13.08
N VAL A 25 -3.84 -5.11 -12.07
CA VAL A 25 -2.97 -5.53 -10.97
C VAL A 25 -1.65 -6.16 -11.43
N MET A 26 -0.70 -5.27 -11.62
CA MET A 26 0.71 -5.54 -11.93
C MET A 26 0.97 -6.26 -13.24
N SER A 27 -0.03 -6.36 -14.13
CA SER A 27 0.09 -7.13 -15.37
C SER A 27 1.13 -6.56 -16.34
N GLY A 28 1.41 -5.25 -16.27
CA GLY A 28 2.46 -4.62 -17.07
C GLY A 28 3.88 -4.93 -16.59
N VAL A 29 4.06 -5.60 -15.45
CA VAL A 29 5.37 -5.99 -14.89
C VAL A 29 5.46 -7.50 -14.71
N ASP A 30 4.42 -8.11 -14.15
CA ASP A 30 4.24 -9.54 -14.01
C ASP A 30 2.80 -9.92 -14.44
N PRO A 31 2.59 -10.35 -15.70
CA PRO A 31 1.29 -10.73 -16.23
C PRO A 31 0.56 -11.82 -15.42
N GLU A 32 1.31 -12.66 -14.70
CA GLU A 32 0.79 -13.76 -13.91
C GLU A 32 0.54 -13.36 -12.45
N PHE A 33 0.84 -12.12 -12.05
CA PHE A 33 0.74 -11.67 -10.67
C PHE A 33 -0.64 -11.89 -10.06
N LYS A 34 -1.69 -11.61 -10.83
CA LYS A 34 -3.10 -11.82 -10.43
C LYS A 34 -3.41 -13.26 -10.02
N ASN A 35 -2.66 -14.24 -10.51
CA ASN A 35 -2.84 -15.66 -10.19
C ASN A 35 -2.04 -16.08 -8.94
N LYS A 36 -1.06 -15.26 -8.53
CA LYS A 36 -0.13 -15.55 -7.43
C LYS A 36 -0.51 -14.82 -6.14
N VAL A 37 -1.01 -13.60 -6.27
CA VAL A 37 -1.44 -12.74 -5.17
C VAL A 37 -2.63 -13.35 -4.43
N LYS A 38 -2.64 -13.21 -3.11
CA LYS A 38 -3.72 -13.66 -2.25
C LYS A 38 -4.21 -12.52 -1.36
N PRO A 39 -5.50 -12.52 -0.97
CA PRO A 39 -5.99 -11.57 0.01
C PRO A 39 -5.13 -11.61 1.28
N GLY A 40 -4.68 -10.43 1.73
CA GLY A 40 -3.75 -10.33 2.86
C GLY A 40 -2.29 -10.08 2.48
N ASP A 41 -1.91 -10.29 1.21
CA ASP A 41 -0.56 -9.97 0.74
C ASP A 41 -0.29 -8.45 0.75
N ILE A 42 0.98 -8.07 0.91
CA ILE A 42 1.45 -6.69 0.97
C ILE A 42 2.33 -6.40 -0.24
N LEU A 43 2.13 -5.25 -0.87
CA LEU A 43 2.94 -4.84 -2.02
C LEU A 43 4.10 -3.96 -1.56
N ILE A 44 5.32 -4.35 -1.94
CA ILE A 44 6.54 -3.56 -1.78
C ILE A 44 6.96 -3.02 -3.13
N ALA A 45 7.26 -1.72 -3.21
CA ALA A 45 7.77 -1.11 -4.44
C ALA A 45 9.00 -0.24 -4.18
N GLY A 46 9.75 0.04 -5.24
CA GLY A 46 10.84 0.99 -5.23
C GLY A 46 10.38 2.45 -5.25
N LYS A 47 11.18 3.30 -5.87
CA LYS A 47 10.91 4.74 -5.99
C LYS A 47 9.89 5.02 -7.07
N PHE A 48 9.18 6.14 -6.96
CA PHE A 48 8.25 6.65 -7.97
C PHE A 48 7.07 5.69 -8.27
N PHE A 49 6.57 5.03 -7.24
CA PHE A 49 5.42 4.12 -7.36
C PHE A 49 4.12 4.91 -7.66
N GLY A 50 3.32 4.42 -8.61
CA GLY A 50 2.03 5.01 -8.96
C GLY A 50 2.12 6.30 -9.77
N MET A 51 3.22 6.51 -10.49
CA MET A 51 3.35 7.64 -11.44
C MET A 51 2.30 7.56 -12.56
N GLY A 52 1.93 8.71 -13.14
CA GLY A 52 0.95 8.76 -14.23
C GLY A 52 -0.51 8.52 -13.82
N ALA A 53 -0.77 8.25 -12.55
CA ALA A 53 -2.12 8.01 -12.05
C ALA A 53 -3.01 9.25 -12.22
N SER A 54 -4.04 9.10 -13.05
CA SER A 54 -5.09 10.11 -13.28
C SER A 54 -6.49 9.60 -12.95
N ASP A 55 -6.67 8.28 -12.86
CA ASP A 55 -7.94 7.62 -12.59
C ASP A 55 -7.86 6.64 -11.39
N GLU A 56 -9.01 6.07 -11.02
CA GLU A 56 -9.13 5.13 -9.92
C GLU A 56 -8.93 3.65 -10.31
N HIS A 57 -8.63 3.34 -11.58
CA HIS A 57 -8.57 1.94 -12.03
C HIS A 57 -7.40 1.17 -11.40
N ALA A 58 -6.19 1.71 -11.50
CA ALA A 58 -4.98 1.12 -10.91
C ALA A 58 -5.06 0.91 -9.39
N PRO A 59 -5.45 1.89 -8.55
CA PRO A 59 -5.57 1.65 -7.11
C PRO A 59 -6.72 0.68 -6.80
N ARG A 60 -7.83 0.72 -7.57
CA ARG A 60 -8.96 -0.21 -7.38
C ARG A 60 -8.58 -1.65 -7.69
N SER A 61 -7.78 -1.89 -8.72
CA SER A 61 -7.33 -3.25 -9.07
C SER A 61 -6.52 -3.88 -7.93
N LEU A 62 -5.66 -3.11 -7.25
CA LEU A 62 -4.95 -3.54 -6.04
C LEU A 62 -5.93 -3.91 -4.91
N LYS A 63 -6.95 -3.08 -4.68
CA LYS A 63 -7.97 -3.35 -3.66
C LYS A 63 -8.76 -4.63 -3.97
N GLU A 64 -9.20 -4.79 -5.21
CA GLU A 64 -9.97 -5.95 -5.67
C GLU A 64 -9.15 -7.25 -5.62
N ALA A 65 -7.82 -7.16 -5.84
CA ALA A 65 -6.89 -8.27 -5.64
C ALA A 65 -6.69 -8.64 -4.16
N GLY A 66 -7.22 -7.85 -3.21
CA GLY A 66 -7.12 -8.11 -1.78
C GLY A 66 -5.76 -7.73 -1.17
N ILE A 67 -5.01 -6.82 -1.82
CA ILE A 67 -3.79 -6.26 -1.25
C ILE A 67 -4.13 -5.59 0.08
N ALA A 68 -3.49 -6.03 1.16
CA ALA A 68 -3.71 -5.54 2.51
C ALA A 68 -3.08 -4.17 2.76
N GLY A 69 -2.06 -3.82 1.98
CA GLY A 69 -1.42 -2.53 2.03
C GLY A 69 -0.24 -2.42 1.08
N VAL A 70 0.24 -1.19 0.93
CA VAL A 70 1.41 -0.85 0.10
C VAL A 70 2.48 -0.21 0.97
N VAL A 71 3.74 -0.55 0.73
CA VAL A 71 4.90 0.16 1.27
C VAL A 71 5.90 0.37 0.14
N ALA A 72 6.38 1.59 -0.07
CA ALA A 72 7.35 1.86 -1.14
C ALA A 72 8.47 2.79 -0.69
N GLU A 73 9.56 2.85 -1.46
CA GLU A 73 10.61 3.86 -1.23
C GLU A 73 10.07 5.28 -1.47
N SER A 74 9.22 5.45 -2.50
CA SER A 74 8.41 6.66 -2.67
C SER A 74 7.17 6.39 -3.53
N ILE A 75 6.09 7.14 -3.26
CA ILE A 75 4.78 7.02 -3.88
C ILE A 75 4.38 8.40 -4.43
N SER A 76 3.83 8.43 -5.64
CA SER A 76 3.21 9.65 -6.17
C SER A 76 2.11 10.16 -5.23
N ASN A 77 2.14 11.45 -4.88
CA ASN A 77 1.13 12.08 -4.00
C ASN A 77 -0.31 11.82 -4.44
N ILE A 78 -0.56 11.82 -5.77
CA ILE A 78 -1.90 11.55 -6.31
C ILE A 78 -2.29 10.11 -6.02
N PHE A 79 -1.39 9.15 -6.26
CA PHE A 79 -1.65 7.73 -6.07
C PHE A 79 -1.85 7.38 -4.59
N LEU A 80 -1.00 7.91 -3.70
CA LEU A 80 -1.14 7.75 -2.24
C LEU A 80 -2.52 8.20 -1.77
N ARG A 81 -2.97 9.38 -2.19
CA ARG A 81 -4.30 9.90 -1.85
C ARG A 81 -5.42 9.00 -2.37
N THR A 82 -5.29 8.52 -3.61
CA THR A 82 -6.34 7.65 -4.19
C THR A 82 -6.40 6.31 -3.47
N LEU A 83 -5.27 5.69 -3.13
CA LEU A 83 -5.23 4.46 -2.31
C LEU A 83 -5.95 4.66 -0.97
N ILE A 84 -5.65 5.75 -0.26
CA ILE A 84 -6.32 6.10 1.00
C ILE A 84 -7.83 6.28 0.79
N ASN A 85 -8.23 7.01 -0.25
CA ASN A 85 -9.64 7.27 -0.56
C ASN A 85 -10.42 5.98 -0.85
N ILE A 86 -9.81 5.00 -1.48
CA ILE A 86 -10.45 3.70 -1.70
C ILE A 86 -10.29 2.75 -0.51
N GLY A 87 -9.53 3.11 0.53
CA GLY A 87 -9.37 2.30 1.74
C GLY A 87 -8.22 1.29 1.70
N VAL A 88 -7.24 1.46 0.80
CA VAL A 88 -6.00 0.68 0.81
C VAL A 88 -4.94 1.49 1.56
N PRO A 89 -4.42 1.01 2.70
CA PRO A 89 -3.39 1.73 3.42
C PRO A 89 -2.06 1.69 2.65
N ALA A 90 -1.37 2.82 2.63
CA ALA A 90 -0.11 2.96 1.94
C ALA A 90 0.80 3.95 2.68
N MET A 91 2.11 3.71 2.65
CA MET A 91 3.11 4.59 3.26
C MET A 91 4.43 4.52 2.50
N GLU A 92 5.18 5.62 2.57
CA GLU A 92 6.59 5.62 2.17
C GLU A 92 7.45 5.06 3.30
N CYS A 93 8.49 4.31 2.97
CA CYS A 93 9.45 3.77 3.93
C CYS A 93 10.82 3.64 3.27
N GLY A 94 11.69 4.62 3.52
CA GLY A 94 13.06 4.60 3.00
C GLY A 94 13.82 3.34 3.43
N GLY A 95 14.48 2.69 2.48
CA GLY A 95 15.27 1.47 2.69
C GLY A 95 14.45 0.17 2.73
N ILE A 96 13.12 0.23 2.54
CA ILE A 96 12.28 -0.98 2.51
C ILE A 96 12.72 -1.96 1.43
N ALA A 97 13.10 -1.48 0.24
CA ALA A 97 13.51 -2.33 -0.87
C ALA A 97 14.80 -3.09 -0.56
N ALA A 98 15.67 -2.59 0.32
CA ALA A 98 16.87 -3.29 0.76
C ALA A 98 16.62 -4.25 1.93
N ALA A 99 15.63 -3.95 2.78
CA ALA A 99 15.38 -4.68 4.03
C ALA A 99 14.51 -5.94 3.87
N VAL A 100 13.93 -6.17 2.70
CA VAL A 100 13.01 -7.30 2.44
C VAL A 100 13.33 -8.04 1.15
N SER A 101 13.04 -9.35 1.15
CA SER A 101 13.09 -10.22 -0.02
C SER A 101 11.67 -10.71 -0.37
N GLU A 102 11.38 -10.87 -1.66
CA GLU A 102 10.07 -11.37 -2.10
C GLU A 102 9.69 -12.67 -1.38
N GLY A 103 8.43 -12.77 -0.96
CA GLY A 103 7.92 -13.88 -0.18
C GLY A 103 8.18 -13.80 1.33
N ASP A 104 8.92 -12.79 1.81
CA ASP A 104 9.01 -12.51 3.26
C ASP A 104 7.64 -12.19 3.86
N GLU A 105 7.45 -12.50 5.15
CA GLU A 105 6.33 -11.95 5.91
C GLU A 105 6.78 -10.69 6.65
N ILE A 106 5.95 -9.65 6.58
CA ILE A 106 6.17 -8.41 7.32
C ILE A 106 4.94 -8.03 8.14
N GLU A 107 5.17 -7.24 9.18
CA GLU A 107 4.14 -6.51 9.91
C GLU A 107 4.29 -5.01 9.62
N VAL A 108 3.21 -4.36 9.23
CA VAL A 108 3.16 -2.92 8.96
C VAL A 108 2.14 -2.30 9.91
N ASP A 109 2.53 -1.29 10.67
CA ASP A 109 1.62 -0.46 11.47
C ASP A 109 1.59 0.95 10.88
N TYR A 110 0.50 1.26 10.18
CA TYR A 110 0.33 2.55 9.50
C TYR A 110 0.07 3.71 10.46
N VAL A 111 -0.33 3.43 11.72
CA VAL A 111 -0.48 4.46 12.77
C VAL A 111 0.88 4.80 13.36
N ALA A 112 1.68 3.78 13.69
CA ALA A 112 3.00 3.97 14.27
C ALA A 112 4.08 4.35 13.22
N GLY A 113 3.80 4.12 11.93
CA GLY A 113 4.77 4.29 10.85
C GLY A 113 5.90 3.27 10.92
N SER A 114 5.62 2.02 11.32
CA SER A 114 6.64 0.98 11.50
C SER A 114 6.44 -0.21 10.59
N VAL A 115 7.53 -0.73 10.03
CA VAL A 115 7.56 -1.95 9.20
C VAL A 115 8.56 -2.93 9.78
N ARG A 116 8.11 -4.13 10.18
CA ARG A 116 8.97 -5.17 10.74
C ARG A 116 9.05 -6.36 9.80
N ASN A 117 10.25 -6.69 9.32
CA ASN A 117 10.50 -7.95 8.62
C ASN A 117 10.58 -9.10 9.63
N LEU A 118 9.70 -10.10 9.51
CA LEU A 118 9.62 -11.19 10.47
C LEU A 118 10.71 -12.25 10.27
N ARG A 119 11.33 -12.31 9.08
CA ARG A 119 12.47 -13.20 8.82
C ARG A 119 13.73 -12.68 9.51
N SER A 120 14.06 -11.39 9.31
CA SER A 120 15.29 -10.80 9.82
C SER A 120 15.15 -10.19 11.22
N GLY A 121 13.93 -9.91 11.66
CA GLY A 121 13.64 -9.13 12.87
C GLY A 121 13.90 -7.64 12.73
N GLN A 122 14.39 -7.18 11.58
CA GLN A 122 14.67 -5.77 11.33
C GLN A 122 13.39 -4.96 11.32
N THR A 123 13.40 -3.80 11.98
CA THR A 123 12.31 -2.83 11.96
C THR A 123 12.78 -1.55 11.31
N LEU A 124 11.99 -1.05 10.36
CA LEU A 124 12.16 0.25 9.72
C LEU A 124 11.06 1.20 10.20
N ARG A 125 11.36 2.49 10.11
CA ARG A 125 10.39 3.56 10.32
C ARG A 125 10.11 4.20 8.97
N GLY A 126 8.85 4.16 8.56
CA GLY A 126 8.37 4.92 7.43
C GLY A 126 7.57 6.14 7.86
N ASP A 127 6.96 6.77 6.88
CA ASP A 127 6.26 8.03 7.07
C ASP A 127 4.90 7.79 7.72
N THR A 128 4.60 8.61 8.72
CA THR A 128 3.31 8.57 9.40
C THR A 128 2.26 9.29 8.56
N LEU A 129 1.09 8.68 8.44
CA LEU A 129 -0.05 9.33 7.79
C LEU A 129 -0.67 10.39 8.73
N PRO A 130 -1.15 11.52 8.19
CA PRO A 130 -1.92 12.47 8.97
C PRO A 130 -3.16 11.82 9.59
N ASP A 131 -3.58 12.28 10.77
CA ASP A 131 -4.75 11.72 11.49
C ASP A 131 -6.01 11.60 10.63
N PHE A 132 -6.26 12.58 9.76
CA PHE A 132 -7.39 12.56 8.84
C PHE A 132 -7.34 11.38 7.86
N ALA A 133 -6.16 11.08 7.31
CA ALA A 133 -5.98 9.92 6.43
C ALA A 133 -6.18 8.60 7.19
N LEU A 134 -5.69 8.52 8.43
CA LEU A 134 -5.92 7.36 9.30
C LEU A 134 -7.41 7.17 9.60
N GLN A 135 -8.17 8.24 9.84
CA GLN A 135 -9.62 8.16 10.04
C GLN A 135 -10.36 7.66 8.80
N ILE A 136 -9.96 8.10 7.61
CA ILE A 136 -10.50 7.60 6.35
C ILE A 136 -10.25 6.09 6.21
N LEU A 137 -9.01 5.67 6.41
CA LEU A 137 -8.61 4.25 6.34
C LEU A 137 -9.36 3.40 7.36
N ALA A 138 -9.51 3.88 8.60
CA ALA A 138 -10.22 3.18 9.66
C ALA A 138 -11.72 2.98 9.36
N LYS A 139 -12.29 3.73 8.41
CA LYS A 139 -13.66 3.55 7.91
C LYS A 139 -13.72 2.73 6.62
N GLY A 140 -12.58 2.29 6.06
CA GLY A 140 -12.51 1.54 4.81
C GLY A 140 -12.52 2.41 3.56
N GLY A 141 -12.15 3.68 3.69
CA GLY A 141 -12.06 4.64 2.58
C GLY A 141 -12.96 5.86 2.76
N LEU A 142 -12.83 6.81 1.82
CA LEU A 142 -13.43 8.13 1.87
C LEU A 142 -14.96 8.05 1.80
N MET A 143 -15.51 7.25 0.89
CA MET A 143 -16.96 7.12 0.75
C MET A 143 -17.63 6.56 2.03
N PRO A 144 -17.12 5.47 2.63
CA PRO A 144 -17.57 5.04 3.95
C PRO A 144 -17.38 6.10 5.06
N TYR A 145 -16.26 6.84 5.06
CA TYR A 145 -16.00 7.90 6.03
C TYR A 145 -17.08 8.99 5.97
N LEU A 146 -17.40 9.50 4.77
CA LEU A 146 -18.43 10.51 4.56
C LEU A 146 -19.84 10.02 4.93
N LYS A 147 -20.18 8.77 4.56
CA LYS A 147 -21.47 8.16 4.92
C LYS A 147 -21.68 8.02 6.42
N ASN A 148 -20.60 7.95 7.19
CA ASN A 148 -20.62 7.86 8.66
C ASN A 148 -20.48 9.24 9.35
N GLY A 149 -20.79 10.34 8.64
CA GLY A 149 -20.77 11.69 9.20
C GLY A 149 -19.38 12.35 9.25
N GLY A 150 -18.39 11.75 8.58
CA GLY A 150 -17.08 12.36 8.40
C GLY A 150 -17.19 13.67 7.60
N GLN A 151 -16.38 14.66 7.97
CA GLN A 151 -16.33 15.96 7.30
C GLN A 151 -14.99 16.13 6.58
N LEU A 152 -15.03 16.67 5.37
CA LEU A 152 -13.86 17.23 4.69
C LEU A 152 -13.61 18.61 5.33
N LYS A 153 -12.55 18.72 6.12
CA LYS A 153 -12.11 20.02 6.65
C LYS A 153 -11.01 20.58 5.77
#